data_AF-A0A7V2W8Q3-F1
#
_entry.id   AF-A0A7V2W8Q3-F1
#
_cell.length_a   1.000
_cell.length_b   1.000
_cell.length_c   1.000
_cell.angle_alpha   90.00
_cell.angle_beta   90.00
_cell.angle_gamma   90.00
#
_symmetry.space_group_name_H-M   'P 1'
#
loop_
_entity.id
_entity.type
_entity.pdbx_description
1 polymer ?
#
loop_
_entity_poly.entity_id
_entity_poly.type
_entity_poly.pdbx_seq_one_letter_code
_entity_poly.pdbx_strand_id
1 'polypeptide(L)'
;MTRIDPVELTRELVRIDTVNPPGNEARCLDLLGELLTGAGFRVEDVPLAPGRPNLIARLPGTEEVPALAFTGHVDVVPLGTEPWRHDPFGAEIEDGRLYGRGASDMKSGTATIVAAAIEAAARSGGRAPVELVLTSCEEVGLEGAATVARSGRLGRAGALVVAEPTGLHAGIGYRGLNWCDLYFTGRTAHASQPEQGDNALLKAARAAIALAAWDFDGATHPALGRPGLNVARIEGGQNYNSVPDRAKLGIDMRLLPGQAVEEVERRIVEITGCARLERLMATPAVWTDPS
;
A
#
# COMPACT_ATOMS: atom_id res chain seq x y z
N MET A 1 -9.35 -30.71 15.27
CA MET A 1 -8.56 -30.15 14.15
C MET A 1 -7.12 -30.02 14.61
N THR A 2 -6.17 -30.37 13.75
CA THR A 2 -4.75 -30.17 14.01
C THR A 2 -4.46 -28.67 14.02
N ARG A 3 -3.68 -28.21 14.99
CA ARG A 3 -3.24 -26.81 15.08
C ARG A 3 -2.43 -26.46 13.84
N ILE A 4 -2.78 -25.38 13.16
CA ILE A 4 -1.99 -24.86 12.02
C ILE A 4 -0.77 -24.15 12.59
N ASP A 5 0.43 -24.58 12.17
CA ASP A 5 1.67 -23.86 12.48
C ASP A 5 1.80 -22.65 11.54
N PRO A 6 1.77 -21.40 12.05
CA PRO A 6 1.89 -20.22 11.21
C PRO A 6 3.23 -20.14 10.47
N VAL A 7 4.31 -20.74 10.98
CA VAL A 7 5.61 -20.75 10.31
C VAL A 7 5.55 -21.65 9.07
N GLU A 8 4.99 -22.86 9.19
CA GLU A 8 4.83 -23.75 8.04
C GLU A 8 3.83 -23.20 7.03
N LEU A 9 2.72 -22.60 7.48
CA LEU A 9 1.80 -21.92 6.57
C LEU A 9 2.51 -20.78 5.84
N THR A 10 3.32 -19.96 6.53
CA THR A 10 4.13 -18.92 5.88
C THR A 10 5.05 -19.50 4.81
N ARG A 11 5.70 -20.64 5.08
CA ARG A 11 6.58 -21.31 4.11
C ARG A 11 5.81 -21.77 2.88
N GLU A 12 4.60 -22.30 3.06
CA GLU A 12 3.71 -22.66 1.95
C GLU A 12 3.31 -21.44 1.12
N LEU A 13 2.90 -20.34 1.76
CA LEU A 13 2.52 -19.12 1.04
C LEU A 13 3.71 -18.52 0.27
N VAL A 14 4.91 -18.49 0.86
CA VAL A 14 6.14 -17.97 0.22
C VAL A 14 6.50 -18.77 -1.03
N ARG A 15 6.27 -20.09 -1.05
CA ARG A 15 6.52 -20.94 -2.24
C ARG A 15 5.58 -20.66 -3.41
N ILE A 16 4.48 -19.95 -3.19
CA ILE A 16 3.56 -19.56 -4.25
C ILE A 16 4.03 -18.22 -4.81
N ASP A 17 4.53 -18.23 -6.04
CA ASP A 17 4.90 -17.00 -6.74
C ASP A 17 3.65 -16.16 -7.05
N THR A 18 3.55 -15.03 -6.37
CA THR A 18 2.49 -14.04 -6.49
C THR A 18 3.05 -12.66 -6.85
N VAL A 19 4.24 -12.62 -7.48
CA VAL A 19 4.90 -11.35 -7.86
C VAL A 19 4.02 -10.55 -8.81
N ASN A 20 3.79 -9.28 -8.47
CA ASN A 20 3.04 -8.35 -9.29
C ASN A 20 4.00 -7.40 -10.04
N PRO A 21 3.99 -7.34 -11.38
CA PRO A 21 3.20 -8.13 -12.34
C PRO A 21 3.77 -9.54 -12.62
N PRO A 22 2.94 -10.52 -13.06
CA PRO A 22 1.52 -10.37 -13.41
C PRO A 22 0.54 -10.55 -12.24
N GLY A 23 0.98 -10.99 -11.06
CA GLY A 23 0.13 -11.48 -9.97
C GLY A 23 0.16 -13.01 -9.90
N ASN A 24 -1.01 -13.66 -9.84
CA ASN A 24 -1.27 -15.11 -9.66
C ASN A 24 -1.69 -15.49 -8.22
N GLU A 25 -2.36 -14.57 -7.55
CA GLU A 25 -2.77 -14.68 -6.16
C GLU A 25 -3.83 -15.76 -5.92
N ALA A 26 -4.56 -16.20 -6.96
CA ALA A 26 -5.61 -17.22 -6.84
C ALA A 26 -5.13 -18.48 -6.09
N ARG A 27 -3.99 -19.05 -6.48
CA ARG A 27 -3.46 -20.27 -5.83
C ARG A 27 -3.19 -20.09 -4.33
N CYS A 28 -2.77 -18.88 -3.94
CA CYS A 28 -2.50 -18.54 -2.56
C CYS A 28 -3.81 -18.38 -1.78
N LEU A 29 -4.81 -17.73 -2.37
CA LEU A 29 -6.12 -17.52 -1.74
C LEU A 29 -6.96 -18.81 -1.69
N ASP A 30 -6.87 -19.68 -2.70
CA ASP A 30 -7.53 -20.98 -2.73
C ASP A 30 -7.06 -21.85 -1.55
N LEU A 31 -5.74 -21.94 -1.33
CA LEU A 31 -5.15 -22.66 -0.19
C LEU A 31 -5.70 -22.14 1.15
N LEU A 32 -5.72 -20.81 1.33
CA LEU A 32 -6.22 -20.20 2.56
C LEU A 32 -7.73 -20.41 2.71
N GLY A 33 -8.49 -20.34 1.61
CA GLY A 33 -9.93 -20.58 1.56
C GLY A 33 -10.30 -22.01 1.92
N GLU A 34 -9.55 -23.00 1.46
CA GLU A 34 -9.74 -24.41 1.83
C GLU A 34 -9.53 -24.63 3.33
N LEU A 35 -8.44 -24.08 3.89
CA LEU A 35 -8.15 -24.16 5.33
C LEU A 35 -9.26 -23.52 6.18
N LEU A 36 -9.72 -22.34 5.78
CA LEU A 36 -10.79 -21.60 6.47
C LEU A 36 -12.14 -22.33 6.34
N THR A 37 -12.47 -22.86 5.16
CA THR A 37 -13.68 -23.66 4.96
C THR A 37 -13.68 -24.91 5.83
N GLY A 38 -12.55 -25.61 5.90
CA GLY A 38 -12.36 -26.76 6.79
C GLY A 38 -12.50 -26.43 8.28
N ALA A 39 -12.29 -25.16 8.65
CA ALA A 39 -12.47 -24.63 10.00
C ALA A 39 -13.89 -24.10 10.28
N GLY A 40 -14.82 -24.23 9.33
CA GLY A 40 -16.21 -23.80 9.48
C GLY A 40 -16.49 -22.35 9.09
N PHE A 41 -15.55 -21.68 8.42
CA PHE A 41 -15.80 -20.35 7.85
C PHE A 41 -16.63 -20.48 6.57
N ARG A 42 -17.51 -19.50 6.35
CA ARG A 42 -18.12 -19.25 5.03
C ARG A 42 -17.15 -18.40 4.22
N VAL A 43 -16.64 -18.95 3.14
CA VAL A 43 -15.65 -18.30 2.27
C VAL A 43 -16.31 -17.86 0.96
N GLU A 44 -15.99 -16.65 0.51
CA GLU A 44 -16.49 -16.07 -0.72
C GLU A 44 -15.38 -15.32 -1.44
N ASP A 45 -15.25 -15.55 -2.74
CA ASP A 45 -14.32 -14.81 -3.60
C ASP A 45 -14.95 -13.53 -4.13
N VAL A 46 -14.15 -12.46 -4.15
CA VAL A 46 -14.45 -11.18 -4.78
C VAL A 46 -13.48 -10.97 -5.95
N PRO A 47 -13.90 -11.22 -7.21
CA PRO A 47 -13.01 -11.12 -8.36
C PRO A 47 -12.45 -9.70 -8.56
N LEU A 48 -11.13 -9.57 -8.74
CA LEU A 48 -10.47 -8.34 -9.22
C LEU A 48 -10.12 -8.46 -10.71
N ALA A 49 -9.44 -9.54 -11.10
CA ALA A 49 -9.07 -9.85 -12.50
C ALA A 49 -8.93 -11.38 -12.69
N PRO A 50 -8.82 -11.89 -13.94
CA PRO A 50 -8.57 -13.32 -14.17
C PRO A 50 -7.33 -13.82 -13.40
N GLY A 51 -7.51 -14.82 -12.55
CA GLY A 51 -6.43 -15.38 -11.72
C GLY A 51 -6.03 -14.53 -10.49
N ARG A 52 -6.76 -13.45 -10.22
CA ARG A 52 -6.49 -12.51 -9.12
C ARG A 52 -7.78 -12.21 -8.35
N PRO A 53 -8.31 -13.14 -7.53
CA PRO A 53 -9.46 -12.86 -6.67
C PRO A 53 -9.02 -12.10 -5.41
N ASN A 54 -9.98 -11.66 -4.62
CA ASN A 54 -9.82 -11.40 -3.19
C ASN A 54 -10.72 -12.40 -2.45
N LEU A 55 -10.51 -12.61 -1.17
CA LEU A 55 -11.24 -13.59 -0.38
C LEU A 55 -11.83 -12.95 0.87
N ILE A 56 -13.10 -13.20 1.13
CA ILE A 56 -13.75 -12.86 2.41
C ILE A 56 -14.17 -14.16 3.09
N ALA A 57 -13.70 -14.38 4.33
CA ALA A 57 -14.06 -15.52 5.14
C ALA A 57 -14.75 -15.09 6.43
N ARG A 58 -15.87 -15.73 6.77
CA ARG A 58 -16.67 -15.40 7.95
C ARG A 58 -16.93 -16.60 8.83
N LEU A 59 -16.57 -16.47 10.11
CA LEU A 59 -17.06 -17.35 11.15
C LEU A 59 -18.22 -16.64 11.87
N PRO A 60 -19.44 -17.18 11.83
CA PRO A 60 -20.57 -16.60 12.55
C PRO A 60 -20.36 -16.71 14.07
N GLY A 61 -20.76 -15.67 14.79
CA GLY A 61 -20.89 -15.70 16.24
C GLY A 61 -22.31 -16.08 16.67
N THR A 62 -22.47 -16.54 17.91
CA THR A 62 -23.77 -16.76 18.55
C THR A 62 -24.35 -15.49 19.17
N GLU A 63 -23.52 -14.46 19.39
CA GLU A 63 -23.92 -13.17 19.95
C GLU A 63 -24.07 -12.11 18.85
N GLU A 64 -25.03 -11.19 19.01
CA GLU A 64 -25.26 -10.06 18.09
C GLU A 64 -24.29 -8.89 18.32
N VAL A 65 -22.99 -9.18 18.26
CA VAL A 65 -21.91 -8.19 18.39
C VAL A 65 -21.20 -8.00 17.04
N PRO A 66 -20.60 -6.81 16.77
CA PRO A 66 -19.77 -6.63 15.58
C PRO A 66 -18.61 -7.64 15.51
N ALA A 67 -18.20 -8.02 14.30
CA ALA A 67 -17.09 -8.96 14.12
C ALA A 67 -15.75 -8.31 14.49
N LEU A 68 -14.79 -9.13 14.93
CA LEU A 68 -13.38 -8.76 14.85
C LEU A 68 -12.89 -9.11 13.45
N ALA A 69 -12.49 -8.09 12.68
CA ALA A 69 -12.01 -8.26 11.33
C ALA A 69 -10.48 -8.26 11.29
N PHE A 70 -9.92 -9.08 10.42
CA PHE A 70 -8.50 -9.12 10.10
C PHE A 70 -8.29 -8.96 8.60
N THR A 71 -7.22 -8.30 8.20
CA THR A 71 -6.86 -8.16 6.79
C THR A 71 -5.38 -8.37 6.56
N GLY A 72 -5.07 -8.93 5.40
CA GLY A 72 -3.72 -9.08 4.90
C GLY A 72 -3.71 -9.34 3.40
N HIS A 73 -2.61 -8.99 2.73
CA HIS A 73 -2.42 -9.23 1.31
C HIS A 73 -1.54 -10.44 1.06
N VAL A 74 -1.59 -10.95 -0.17
CA VAL A 74 -0.80 -12.12 -0.61
C VAL A 74 0.04 -11.84 -1.86
N ASP A 75 -0.17 -10.70 -2.53
CA ASP A 75 0.72 -10.25 -3.59
C ASP A 75 2.07 -9.80 -3.03
N VAL A 76 3.08 -9.77 -3.88
CA VAL A 76 4.43 -9.38 -3.48
C VAL A 76 5.08 -8.53 -4.57
N VAL A 77 5.95 -7.61 -4.17
CA VAL A 77 6.72 -6.79 -5.10
C VAL A 77 7.73 -7.59 -5.95
N PRO A 78 8.22 -7.02 -7.07
CA PRO A 78 9.30 -7.61 -7.86
C PRO A 78 10.55 -7.97 -7.05
N LEU A 79 11.29 -8.96 -7.54
CA LEU A 79 12.49 -9.48 -6.88
C LEU A 79 13.67 -8.50 -6.85
N GLY A 80 13.62 -7.45 -7.67
CA GLY A 80 14.74 -6.55 -7.90
C GLY A 80 15.76 -7.12 -8.88
N THR A 81 16.85 -6.39 -9.09
CA THR A 81 17.91 -6.74 -10.05
C THR A 81 19.08 -7.48 -9.41
N GLU A 82 19.23 -7.35 -8.09
CA GLU A 82 20.33 -7.97 -7.35
C GLU A 82 20.08 -9.48 -7.14
N PRO A 83 21.13 -10.31 -7.20
CA PRO A 83 20.99 -11.74 -6.97
C PRO A 83 20.60 -12.03 -5.52
N TRP A 84 19.68 -12.97 -5.33
CA TRP A 84 19.28 -13.42 -4.00
C TRP A 84 20.26 -14.45 -3.44
N ARG A 85 20.60 -14.35 -2.15
CA ARG A 85 21.40 -15.35 -1.44
C ARG A 85 20.62 -16.65 -1.17
N HIS A 86 19.33 -16.52 -0.88
CA HIS A 86 18.39 -17.62 -0.68
C HIS A 86 17.39 -17.62 -1.83
N ASP A 87 16.85 -18.77 -2.23
CA ASP A 87 15.78 -18.78 -3.23
C ASP A 87 14.60 -17.92 -2.73
N PRO A 88 14.19 -16.86 -3.47
CA PRO A 88 13.09 -15.99 -3.06
C PRO A 88 11.78 -16.74 -2.81
N PHE A 89 11.59 -17.92 -3.40
CA PHE A 89 10.41 -18.77 -3.18
C PHE A 89 10.77 -20.10 -2.51
N GLY A 90 12.01 -20.29 -2.06
CA GLY A 90 12.44 -21.51 -1.36
C GLY A 90 11.85 -21.63 0.05
N ALA A 91 11.54 -20.49 0.67
CA ALA A 91 11.10 -20.39 2.06
C ALA A 91 12.10 -21.05 3.02
N GLU A 92 13.39 -20.77 2.89
CA GLU A 92 14.45 -21.36 3.71
C GLU A 92 14.41 -20.79 5.13
N ILE A 93 14.79 -21.61 6.13
CA ILE A 93 15.04 -21.12 7.49
C ILE A 93 16.52 -21.28 7.80
N GLU A 94 17.21 -20.17 8.04
CA GLU A 94 18.62 -20.12 8.47
C GLU A 94 18.69 -19.21 9.72
N ASP A 95 19.40 -19.65 10.76
CA ASP A 95 19.61 -18.88 12.00
C ASP A 95 18.32 -18.29 12.64
N GLY A 96 17.24 -19.08 12.61
CA GLY A 96 15.95 -18.70 13.20
C GLY A 96 15.16 -17.66 12.39
N ARG A 97 15.55 -17.39 11.15
CA ARG A 97 14.86 -16.47 10.24
C ARG A 97 14.35 -17.20 9.02
N LEU A 98 13.13 -16.89 8.59
CA LEU A 98 12.57 -17.38 7.33
C LEU A 98 12.92 -16.39 6.21
N TYR A 99 13.55 -16.90 5.15
CA TYR A 99 13.95 -16.13 3.98
C TYR A 99 13.05 -16.43 2.79
N GLY A 100 12.57 -15.37 2.14
CA GLY A 100 11.80 -15.43 0.91
C GLY A 100 11.08 -14.11 0.61
N ARG A 101 10.75 -13.87 -0.66
CA ARG A 101 9.91 -12.75 -1.08
C ARG A 101 8.51 -12.96 -0.50
N GLY A 102 8.00 -11.94 0.18
CA GLY A 102 6.72 -12.02 0.88
C GLY A 102 6.81 -12.48 2.33
N ALA A 103 7.97 -12.99 2.76
CA ALA A 103 8.12 -13.58 4.10
C ALA A 103 7.75 -12.60 5.21
N SER A 104 8.26 -11.36 5.15
CA SER A 104 7.88 -10.30 6.09
C SER A 104 6.67 -9.49 5.62
N ASP A 105 6.61 -9.17 4.33
CA ASP A 105 5.62 -8.26 3.74
C ASP A 105 4.81 -8.98 2.64
N MET A 106 3.62 -9.49 2.94
CA MET A 106 3.10 -9.67 4.31
C MET A 106 2.59 -11.09 4.60
N LYS A 107 3.09 -12.09 3.87
CA LYS A 107 2.61 -13.48 3.95
C LYS A 107 2.71 -14.07 5.36
N SER A 108 3.70 -13.70 6.18
CA SER A 108 3.73 -14.15 7.59
C SER A 108 2.59 -13.56 8.43
N GLY A 109 2.25 -12.30 8.20
CA GLY A 109 1.11 -11.64 8.84
C GLY A 109 -0.20 -12.32 8.46
N THR A 110 -0.40 -12.53 7.15
CA THR A 110 -1.56 -13.25 6.60
C THR A 110 -1.68 -14.68 7.13
N ALA A 111 -0.58 -15.45 7.15
CA ALA A 111 -0.56 -16.79 7.72
C ALA A 111 -0.90 -16.79 9.23
N THR A 112 -0.41 -15.80 9.97
CA THR A 112 -0.66 -15.66 11.41
C THR A 112 -2.13 -15.40 11.71
N ILE A 113 -2.77 -14.46 11.02
CA ILE A 113 -4.19 -14.16 11.24
C ILE A 113 -5.09 -15.33 10.84
N VAL A 114 -4.75 -16.09 9.79
CA VAL A 114 -5.49 -17.29 9.38
C VAL A 114 -5.34 -18.40 10.42
N ALA A 115 -4.12 -18.72 10.85
CA ALA A 115 -3.88 -19.73 11.87
C ALA A 115 -4.59 -19.39 13.20
N ALA A 116 -4.53 -18.11 13.62
CA ALA A 116 -5.21 -17.62 14.81
C ALA A 116 -6.73 -17.71 14.69
N ALA A 117 -7.31 -17.36 13.54
CA ALA A 117 -8.74 -17.45 13.30
C ALA A 117 -9.25 -18.90 13.33
N ILE A 118 -8.50 -19.84 12.73
CA ILE A 118 -8.81 -21.27 12.79
C ILE A 118 -8.73 -21.80 14.23
N GLU A 119 -7.69 -21.41 14.99
CA GLU A 119 -7.56 -21.79 16.40
C GLU A 119 -8.70 -21.19 17.25
N ALA A 120 -9.10 -19.94 16.98
CA ALA A 120 -10.21 -19.27 17.65
C ALA A 120 -11.55 -19.97 17.34
N ALA A 121 -11.77 -20.44 16.12
CA ALA A 121 -12.95 -21.22 15.76
C ALA A 121 -13.08 -22.50 16.61
N ALA A 122 -11.96 -23.16 16.89
CA ALA A 122 -11.94 -24.37 17.72
C ALA A 122 -12.09 -24.10 19.22
N ARG A 123 -11.69 -22.92 19.72
CA ARG A 123 -11.54 -22.64 21.17
C ARG A 123 -12.55 -21.66 21.75
N SER A 124 -13.11 -20.76 20.96
CA SER A 124 -13.91 -19.62 21.46
C SER A 124 -15.33 -19.98 21.91
N GLY A 125 -15.81 -21.20 21.60
CA GLY A 125 -17.21 -21.57 21.75
C GLY A 125 -18.15 -20.80 20.80
N GLY A 126 -17.59 -20.10 19.80
CA GLY A 126 -18.34 -19.43 18.74
C GLY A 126 -19.11 -18.18 19.20
N ARG A 127 -18.69 -17.50 20.26
CA ARG A 127 -19.45 -16.36 20.82
C ARG A 127 -19.44 -15.12 19.92
N ALA A 128 -18.25 -14.63 19.57
CA ALA A 128 -18.08 -13.46 18.73
C ALA A 128 -17.80 -13.84 17.26
N PRO A 129 -18.35 -13.10 16.28
CA PRO A 129 -18.04 -13.33 14.87
C PRO A 129 -16.61 -12.88 14.51
N VAL A 130 -16.01 -13.58 13.55
CA VAL A 130 -14.69 -13.25 12.98
C VAL A 130 -14.83 -13.10 11.47
N GLU A 131 -14.23 -12.05 10.92
CA GLU A 131 -14.14 -11.83 9.47
C GLU A 131 -12.67 -11.72 9.05
N LEU A 132 -12.28 -12.40 7.98
CA LEU A 132 -10.99 -12.20 7.33
C LEU A 132 -11.22 -11.65 5.94
N VAL A 133 -10.49 -10.60 5.58
CA VAL A 133 -10.47 -10.02 4.25
C VAL A 133 -9.05 -10.17 3.72
N LEU A 134 -8.85 -11.08 2.78
CA LEU A 134 -7.54 -11.36 2.20
C LEU A 134 -7.51 -10.81 0.78
N THR A 135 -6.56 -9.91 0.50
CA THR A 135 -6.57 -9.10 -0.73
C THR A 135 -5.42 -9.44 -1.67
N SER A 136 -5.66 -9.16 -2.95
CA SER A 136 -4.64 -9.14 -3.99
C SER A 136 -4.34 -7.70 -4.42
N CYS A 137 -3.21 -7.47 -5.09
CA CYS A 137 -2.85 -6.16 -5.65
C CYS A 137 -2.85 -5.01 -4.62
N GLU A 138 -2.32 -5.24 -3.42
CA GLU A 138 -2.04 -4.17 -2.46
C GLU A 138 -0.89 -3.30 -2.98
N GLU A 139 0.20 -3.95 -3.38
CA GLU A 139 1.51 -3.35 -3.67
C GLU A 139 1.51 -2.45 -4.92
N VAL A 140 0.45 -2.54 -5.73
CA VAL A 140 0.26 -1.78 -6.97
C VAL A 140 -1.07 -1.02 -6.91
N GLY A 141 -1.22 -0.19 -5.88
CA GLY A 141 -2.28 0.81 -5.81
C GLY A 141 -3.56 0.37 -5.11
N LEU A 142 -3.49 -0.63 -4.23
CA LEU A 142 -4.57 -1.02 -3.31
C LEU A 142 -5.85 -1.51 -4.02
N GLU A 143 -5.74 -2.02 -5.25
CA GLU A 143 -6.90 -2.31 -6.09
C GLU A 143 -7.79 -3.42 -5.51
N GLY A 144 -7.21 -4.43 -4.88
CA GLY A 144 -7.99 -5.51 -4.26
C GLY A 144 -8.80 -5.04 -3.07
N ALA A 145 -8.17 -4.33 -2.13
CA ALA A 145 -8.87 -3.73 -0.99
C ALA A 145 -9.98 -2.78 -1.44
N ALA A 146 -9.70 -1.94 -2.44
CA ALA A 146 -10.69 -1.02 -3.00
C ALA A 146 -11.86 -1.76 -3.70
N THR A 147 -11.57 -2.87 -4.38
CA THR A 147 -12.59 -3.73 -5.01
C THR A 147 -13.47 -4.40 -3.97
N VAL A 148 -12.89 -4.92 -2.90
CA VAL A 148 -13.65 -5.49 -1.77
C VAL A 148 -14.53 -4.43 -1.12
N ALA A 149 -14.00 -3.23 -0.86
CA ALA A 149 -14.76 -2.13 -0.24
C ALA A 149 -15.97 -1.70 -1.10
N ARG A 150 -15.81 -1.68 -2.43
CA ARG A 150 -16.90 -1.33 -3.36
C ARG A 150 -17.89 -2.47 -3.63
N SER A 151 -17.55 -3.71 -3.28
CA SER A 151 -18.38 -4.87 -3.58
C SER A 151 -19.71 -4.91 -2.83
N GLY A 152 -19.83 -4.15 -1.74
CA GLY A 152 -20.99 -4.20 -0.83
C GLY A 152 -21.06 -5.49 -0.01
N ARG A 153 -20.00 -6.32 -0.05
CA ARG A 153 -19.98 -7.63 0.60
C ARG A 153 -19.44 -7.59 2.01
N LEU A 154 -18.78 -6.53 2.46
CA LEU A 154 -18.17 -6.46 3.81
C LEU A 154 -19.22 -6.48 4.92
N GLY A 155 -18.90 -7.18 6.02
CA GLY A 155 -19.74 -7.22 7.21
C GLY A 155 -19.53 -6.00 8.11
N ARG A 156 -20.28 -5.95 9.23
CA ARG A 156 -20.04 -4.96 10.28
C ARG A 156 -18.91 -5.43 11.19
N ALA A 157 -17.77 -4.75 11.14
CA ALA A 157 -16.64 -4.97 12.04
C ALA A 157 -16.65 -3.95 13.20
N GLY A 158 -16.33 -4.41 14.41
CA GLY A 158 -16.09 -3.54 15.57
C GLY A 158 -14.66 -3.02 15.61
N ALA A 159 -13.73 -3.78 15.04
CA ALA A 159 -12.34 -3.39 14.80
C ALA A 159 -11.80 -4.14 13.58
N LEU A 160 -10.83 -3.53 12.89
CA LEU A 160 -10.09 -4.13 11.80
C LEU A 160 -8.60 -4.13 12.16
N VAL A 161 -7.98 -5.30 12.16
CA VAL A 161 -6.55 -5.47 12.39
C VAL A 161 -5.86 -5.77 11.06
N VAL A 162 -4.96 -4.89 10.63
CA VAL A 162 -4.13 -5.07 9.45
C VAL A 162 -2.83 -5.75 9.87
N ALA A 163 -2.51 -6.91 9.29
CA ALA A 163 -1.41 -7.76 9.75
C ALA A 163 -0.02 -7.37 9.19
N GLU A 164 0.18 -6.11 8.82
CA GLU A 164 1.42 -5.59 8.23
C GLU A 164 2.61 -5.68 9.19
N PRO A 165 3.87 -5.73 8.68
CA PRO A 165 5.05 -5.87 9.52
C PRO A 165 5.38 -4.57 10.26
N THR A 166 4.85 -4.43 11.47
CA THR A 166 5.09 -3.26 12.35
C THR A 166 6.10 -3.53 13.48
N GLY A 167 6.74 -4.69 13.48
CA GLY A 167 7.60 -5.13 14.59
C GLY A 167 6.85 -5.24 15.92
N LEU A 168 5.58 -5.68 15.87
CA LEU A 168 4.65 -5.79 17.00
C LEU A 168 4.22 -4.45 17.64
N HIS A 169 4.44 -3.33 16.95
CA HIS A 169 3.87 -2.05 17.36
C HIS A 169 2.47 -1.89 16.75
N ALA A 170 1.46 -1.65 17.57
CA ALA A 170 0.12 -1.37 17.06
C ALA A 170 0.09 0.02 16.40
N GLY A 171 0.02 0.05 15.08
CA GLY A 171 -0.23 1.28 14.32
C GLY A 171 -1.69 1.69 14.44
N ILE A 172 -1.94 2.90 14.93
CA ILE A 172 -3.30 3.47 15.07
C ILE A 172 -3.66 4.46 13.95
N GLY A 173 -2.91 4.39 12.84
CA GLY A 173 -3.12 5.23 11.68
C GLY A 173 -1.94 5.22 10.72
N TYR A 174 -2.19 5.77 9.54
CA TYR A 174 -1.18 5.98 8.51
C TYR A 174 -1.42 7.34 7.84
N ARG A 175 -0.32 7.95 7.38
CA ARG A 175 -0.39 9.16 6.57
C ARG A 175 -0.94 8.81 5.19
N GLY A 176 -1.80 9.67 4.67
CA GLY A 176 -2.30 9.54 3.30
C GLY A 176 -1.17 9.71 2.30
N LEU A 177 -1.36 9.21 1.09
CA LEU A 177 -0.44 9.36 -0.02
C LEU A 177 -0.99 10.38 -1.01
N ASN A 178 -0.13 11.22 -1.58
CA ASN A 178 -0.43 11.92 -2.82
C ASN A 178 0.80 11.98 -3.71
N TRP A 179 0.71 11.36 -4.88
CA TRP A 179 1.72 11.40 -5.92
C TRP A 179 1.27 12.33 -7.04
N CYS A 180 2.12 13.28 -7.41
CA CYS A 180 1.81 14.23 -8.48
C CYS A 180 3.00 14.43 -9.42
N ASP A 181 2.69 14.62 -10.71
CA ASP A 181 3.60 15.21 -11.68
C ASP A 181 3.22 16.69 -11.88
N LEU A 182 4.20 17.59 -11.72
CA LEU A 182 4.08 19.02 -11.94
C LEU A 182 4.75 19.38 -13.27
N TYR A 183 4.03 20.10 -14.13
CA TYR A 183 4.48 20.45 -15.47
C TYR A 183 4.80 21.94 -15.54
N PHE A 184 5.98 22.23 -16.08
CA PHE A 184 6.48 23.58 -16.30
C PHE A 184 6.65 23.81 -17.79
N THR A 185 6.24 24.99 -18.23
CA THR A 185 6.38 25.44 -19.62
C THR A 185 7.24 26.70 -19.66
N GLY A 186 7.83 26.92 -20.83
CA GLY A 186 8.73 28.01 -21.10
C GLY A 186 8.81 28.27 -22.61
N ARG A 187 9.92 28.84 -23.05
CA ARG A 187 10.16 29.20 -24.45
C ARG A 187 11.57 28.79 -24.84
N THR A 188 11.69 28.03 -25.93
CA THR A 188 12.99 27.61 -26.44
C THR A 188 13.73 28.78 -27.08
N ALA A 189 15.05 28.76 -26.95
CA ALA A 189 15.98 29.70 -27.55
C ALA A 189 17.34 29.02 -27.71
N HIS A 190 18.22 29.59 -28.53
CA HIS A 190 19.60 29.11 -28.60
C HIS A 190 20.28 29.29 -27.24
N ALA A 191 21.03 28.29 -26.76
CA ALA A 191 21.61 28.34 -25.41
C ALA A 191 22.62 29.48 -25.21
N SER A 192 23.17 30.06 -26.28
CA SER A 192 24.04 31.25 -26.21
C SER A 192 23.29 32.58 -26.06
N GLN A 193 21.97 32.58 -26.21
CA GLN A 193 21.08 33.74 -26.07
C GLN A 193 19.90 33.38 -25.13
N PRO A 194 20.20 32.91 -23.89
CA PRO A 194 19.18 32.35 -23.01
C PRO A 194 18.12 33.37 -22.57
N GLU A 195 18.44 34.67 -22.60
CA GLU A 195 17.53 35.78 -22.29
C GLU A 195 16.34 35.89 -23.25
N GLN A 196 16.45 35.30 -24.45
CA GLN A 196 15.34 35.21 -25.40
C GLN A 196 14.41 34.04 -25.10
N GLY A 197 14.87 33.07 -24.32
CA GLY A 197 14.09 31.93 -23.86
C GLY A 197 13.40 32.18 -22.53
N ASP A 198 12.72 31.15 -22.07
CA ASP A 198 12.18 31.04 -20.72
C ASP A 198 12.39 29.60 -20.26
N ASN A 199 13.30 29.40 -19.31
CA ASN A 199 13.84 28.07 -19.01
C ASN A 199 12.92 27.31 -18.04
N ALA A 200 12.13 26.38 -18.58
CA ALA A 200 11.21 25.55 -17.81
C ALA A 200 11.95 24.64 -16.80
N LEU A 201 13.14 24.16 -17.13
CA LEU A 201 13.93 23.31 -16.22
C LEU A 201 14.40 24.11 -14.99
N LEU A 202 14.79 25.37 -15.16
CA LEU A 202 15.11 26.24 -14.02
C LEU A 202 13.87 26.56 -13.17
N LYS A 203 12.68 26.68 -13.77
CA LYS A 203 11.42 26.81 -12.99
C LYS A 203 11.17 25.57 -12.14
N ALA A 204 11.29 24.38 -12.73
CA ALA A 204 11.14 23.11 -12.02
C ALA A 204 12.17 22.97 -10.88
N ALA A 205 13.43 23.35 -11.12
CA ALA A 205 14.47 23.31 -10.09
C ALA A 205 14.18 24.26 -8.92
N ARG A 206 13.71 25.48 -9.19
CA ARG A 206 13.29 26.42 -8.13
C ARG A 206 12.08 25.91 -7.36
N ALA A 207 11.10 25.34 -8.06
CA ALA A 207 9.93 24.72 -7.45
C ALA A 207 10.33 23.55 -6.53
N ALA A 208 11.26 22.70 -6.94
CA ALA A 208 11.78 21.61 -6.12
C ALA A 208 12.39 22.11 -4.81
N ILE A 209 13.20 23.17 -4.88
CA ILE A 209 13.81 23.78 -3.68
C ILE A 209 12.73 24.41 -2.79
N ALA A 210 11.75 25.11 -3.36
CA ALA A 210 10.66 25.73 -2.61
C ALA A 210 9.79 24.68 -1.89
N LEU A 211 9.46 23.58 -2.56
CA LEU A 211 8.72 22.48 -1.96
C LEU A 211 9.51 21.77 -0.87
N ALA A 212 10.81 21.56 -1.06
CA ALA A 212 11.68 20.96 -0.04
C ALA A 212 11.79 21.84 1.22
N ALA A 213 11.60 23.16 1.09
CA ALA A 213 11.58 24.11 2.20
C ALA A 213 10.19 24.31 2.83
N TRP A 214 9.13 23.76 2.22
CA TRP A 214 7.77 23.92 2.74
C TRP A 214 7.53 23.00 3.95
N ASP A 215 7.14 23.59 5.07
CA ASP A 215 6.90 22.90 6.35
C ASP A 215 5.42 22.54 6.56
N PHE A 216 4.61 22.58 5.50
CA PHE A 216 3.17 22.36 5.54
C PHE A 216 2.44 23.28 6.52
N ASP A 217 2.87 24.55 6.58
CA ASP A 217 2.28 25.58 7.45
C ASP A 217 2.31 25.17 8.94
N GLY A 218 3.31 24.36 9.34
CA GLY A 218 3.50 23.89 10.71
C GLY A 218 2.61 22.72 11.14
N ALA A 219 1.93 22.04 10.21
CA ALA A 219 1.01 20.95 10.52
C ALA A 219 1.69 19.79 11.28
N THR A 220 1.03 19.29 12.33
CA THR A 220 1.49 18.14 13.12
C THR A 220 0.29 17.31 13.61
N HIS A 221 0.52 16.02 13.81
CA HIS A 221 -0.45 15.08 14.38
C HIS A 221 0.19 14.35 15.57
N PRO A 222 -0.52 14.20 16.71
CA PRO A 222 0.04 13.57 17.92
C PRO A 222 0.62 12.17 17.69
N ALA A 223 -0.06 11.34 16.90
CA ALA A 223 0.36 9.97 16.62
C ALA A 223 1.19 9.81 15.34
N LEU A 224 1.02 10.71 14.36
CA LEU A 224 1.58 10.52 13.01
C LEU A 224 2.74 11.48 12.73
N GLY A 225 3.03 12.44 13.62
CA GLY A 225 4.09 13.43 13.46
C GLY A 225 3.75 14.48 12.41
N ARG A 226 4.73 14.87 11.60
CA ARG A 226 4.59 15.88 10.53
C ARG A 226 4.20 15.24 9.21
N PRO A 227 3.53 15.94 8.29
CA PRO A 227 3.44 15.49 6.90
C PRO A 227 4.84 15.41 6.27
N GLY A 228 4.95 14.71 5.16
CA GLY A 228 6.21 14.55 4.43
C GLY A 228 6.09 14.96 2.97
N LEU A 229 7.18 15.46 2.39
CA LEU A 229 7.33 15.70 0.96
C LEU A 229 8.69 15.18 0.51
N ASN A 230 8.69 14.42 -0.57
CA ASN A 230 9.88 13.97 -1.26
C ASN A 230 9.81 14.41 -2.73
N VAL A 231 10.84 15.14 -3.18
CA VAL A 231 11.01 15.45 -4.59
C VAL A 231 11.67 14.25 -5.26
N ALA A 232 10.88 13.42 -5.93
CA ALA A 232 11.30 12.10 -6.38
C ALA A 232 11.98 12.12 -7.76
N ARG A 233 11.59 13.03 -8.65
CA ARG A 233 12.06 13.05 -10.05
C ARG A 233 12.04 14.46 -10.64
N ILE A 234 13.04 14.81 -11.43
CA ILE A 234 13.04 16.02 -12.25
C ILE A 234 13.52 15.70 -13.67
N GLU A 235 12.81 16.20 -14.67
CA GLU A 235 13.11 15.98 -16.09
C GLU A 235 12.94 17.26 -16.89
N GLY A 236 13.79 17.48 -17.89
CA GLY A 236 13.64 18.59 -18.82
C GLY A 236 14.85 18.77 -19.72
N GLY A 237 14.64 19.45 -20.84
CA GLY A 237 15.65 19.62 -21.89
C GLY A 237 15.76 18.41 -22.82
N GLN A 238 16.24 18.66 -24.04
CA GLN A 238 16.44 17.62 -25.07
C GLN A 238 17.90 17.54 -25.54
N ASN A 239 18.66 18.62 -25.36
CA ASN A 239 19.99 18.85 -25.91
C ASN A 239 20.66 20.02 -25.16
N TYR A 240 21.98 20.18 -25.30
CA TYR A 240 22.72 21.24 -24.60
C TYR A 240 22.54 22.63 -25.21
N ASN A 241 22.31 22.74 -26.52
CA ASN A 241 22.34 24.01 -27.26
C ASN A 241 20.96 24.70 -27.37
N SER A 242 19.98 24.29 -26.57
CA SER A 242 18.65 24.91 -26.53
C SER A 242 18.19 25.12 -25.09
N VAL A 243 17.53 26.26 -24.84
CA VAL A 243 16.85 26.52 -23.56
C VAL A 243 15.65 25.57 -23.44
N PRO A 244 15.54 24.76 -22.37
CA PRO A 244 14.40 23.88 -22.17
C PRO A 244 13.09 24.65 -22.05
N ASP A 245 12.12 24.33 -22.91
CA ASP A 245 10.78 24.92 -22.91
C ASP A 245 9.74 24.06 -22.16
N ARG A 246 10.13 22.87 -21.73
CA ARG A 246 9.32 21.95 -20.93
C ARG A 246 10.16 21.29 -19.85
N ALA A 247 9.56 21.11 -18.68
CA ALA A 247 10.09 20.30 -17.60
C ALA A 247 8.97 19.65 -16.79
N LYS A 248 9.30 18.54 -16.12
CA LYS A 248 8.40 17.77 -15.26
C LYS A 248 9.07 17.53 -13.92
N LEU A 249 8.32 17.70 -12.83
CA LEU A 249 8.77 17.43 -11.46
C LEU A 249 7.79 16.46 -10.79
N GLY A 250 8.26 15.26 -10.45
CA GLY A 250 7.49 14.25 -9.74
C GLY A 250 7.71 14.35 -8.24
N ILE A 251 6.63 14.32 -7.46
CA ILE A 251 6.65 14.44 -6.00
C ILE A 251 5.85 13.32 -5.31
N ASP A 252 6.33 12.87 -4.16
CA ASP A 252 5.62 12.00 -3.20
C ASP A 252 5.31 12.80 -1.94
N MET A 253 4.05 12.85 -1.55
CA MET A 253 3.61 13.50 -0.32
C MET A 253 2.90 12.55 0.61
N ARG A 254 3.15 12.75 1.91
CA ARG A 254 2.53 12.01 3.02
C ARG A 254 1.68 12.97 3.85
N LEU A 255 0.37 12.87 3.72
CA LEU A 255 -0.60 13.82 4.29
C LEU A 255 -1.14 13.33 5.65
N LEU A 256 -1.51 14.25 6.52
CA LEU A 256 -2.12 13.96 7.81
C LEU A 256 -3.66 13.91 7.71
N PRO A 257 -4.35 13.26 8.67
CA PRO A 257 -5.81 13.35 8.79
C PRO A 257 -6.28 14.81 8.84
N GLY A 258 -7.37 15.09 8.12
CA GLY A 258 -7.93 16.44 8.00
C GLY A 258 -7.32 17.31 6.90
N GLN A 259 -6.22 16.89 6.26
CA GLN A 259 -5.69 17.58 5.08
C GLN A 259 -6.39 17.07 3.82
N ALA A 260 -7.22 17.92 3.20
CA ALA A 260 -7.82 17.60 1.91
C ALA A 260 -6.77 17.60 0.81
N VAL A 261 -6.78 16.56 -0.04
CA VAL A 261 -5.80 16.39 -1.12
C VAL A 261 -5.84 17.59 -2.08
N GLU A 262 -7.05 18.05 -2.41
CA GLU A 262 -7.28 19.19 -3.30
C GLU A 262 -6.78 20.52 -2.73
N GLU A 263 -6.80 20.69 -1.40
CA GLU A 263 -6.27 21.88 -0.73
C GLU A 263 -4.75 21.90 -0.80
N VAL A 264 -4.12 20.77 -0.50
CA VAL A 264 -2.67 20.60 -0.58
C VAL A 264 -2.18 20.82 -2.02
N GLU A 265 -2.88 20.28 -3.01
CA GLU A 265 -2.55 20.49 -4.42
C GLU A 265 -2.65 21.96 -4.84
N ARG A 266 -3.66 22.70 -4.36
CA ARG A 266 -3.73 24.15 -4.60
C ARG A 266 -2.52 24.88 -4.02
N ARG A 267 -2.10 24.54 -2.80
CA ARG A 267 -0.90 25.13 -2.17
C ARG A 267 0.37 24.82 -2.95
N ILE A 268 0.50 23.62 -3.51
CA ILE A 268 1.62 23.27 -4.38
C ILE A 268 1.63 24.13 -5.64
N VAL A 269 0.49 24.32 -6.29
CA VAL A 269 0.39 25.19 -7.47
C VAL A 269 0.78 26.63 -7.11
N GLU A 270 0.34 27.14 -5.95
CA GLU A 270 0.72 28.47 -5.46
C GLU A 270 2.23 28.60 -5.18
N ILE A 271 2.85 27.61 -4.52
CA ILE A 271 4.27 27.61 -4.19
C ILE A 271 5.14 27.51 -5.46
N THR A 272 4.74 26.66 -6.40
CA THR A 272 5.59 26.29 -7.53
C THR A 272 5.33 27.12 -8.78
N GLY A 273 4.14 27.68 -8.93
CA GLY A 273 3.69 28.32 -10.17
C GLY A 273 3.68 27.35 -11.36
N CYS A 274 3.54 26.04 -11.13
CA CYS A 274 3.49 25.07 -12.22
C CYS A 274 2.28 25.36 -13.13
N ALA A 275 2.43 25.08 -14.43
CA ALA A 275 1.36 25.31 -15.40
C ALA A 275 0.23 24.26 -15.29
N ARG A 276 0.58 23.06 -14.83
CA ARG A 276 -0.36 21.95 -14.64
C ARG A 276 0.17 21.02 -13.56
N LEU A 277 -0.74 20.53 -12.70
CA LEU A 277 -0.51 19.44 -11.77
C LEU A 277 -1.34 18.23 -12.24
N GLU A 278 -0.73 17.06 -12.27
CA GLU A 278 -1.39 15.78 -12.57
C GLU A 278 -1.26 14.86 -11.36
N ARG A 279 -2.39 14.52 -10.74
CA ARG A 279 -2.44 13.52 -9.68
C ARG A 279 -2.30 12.14 -10.29
N LEU A 280 -1.29 11.40 -9.86
CA LEU A 280 -1.04 10.02 -10.26
C LEU A 280 -1.75 9.04 -9.31
N MET A 281 -1.75 9.34 -8.01
CA MET A 281 -2.37 8.53 -6.98
C MET A 281 -2.69 9.40 -5.77
N ALA A 282 -3.81 9.13 -5.10
CA ALA A 282 -4.05 9.66 -3.77
C ALA A 282 -4.79 8.65 -2.88
N THR A 283 -4.37 8.56 -1.63
CA THR A 283 -5.04 7.77 -0.60
C THR A 283 -5.25 8.65 0.63
N PRO A 284 -6.42 8.60 1.28
CA PRO A 284 -6.66 9.40 2.47
C PRO A 284 -5.78 8.92 3.63
N ALA A 285 -5.44 9.84 4.52
CA ALA A 285 -4.89 9.47 5.81
C ALA A 285 -5.97 8.80 6.67
N VAL A 286 -5.58 7.82 7.48
CA VAL A 286 -6.47 7.18 8.43
C VAL A 286 -5.86 7.29 9.81
N TRP A 287 -6.71 7.58 10.78
CA TRP A 287 -6.37 7.58 12.19
C TRP A 287 -7.56 7.07 12.99
N THR A 288 -7.27 6.19 13.95
CA THR A 288 -8.23 5.67 14.92
C THR A 288 -7.87 6.26 16.28
N ASP A 289 -8.79 7.02 16.85
CA ASP A 289 -8.63 7.57 18.19
C ASP A 289 -8.64 6.43 19.22
N PRO A 290 -7.57 6.24 20.01
CA PRO A 290 -7.54 5.22 21.04
C PRO A 290 -8.25 5.63 22.35
N SER A 291 -8.78 6.86 22.45
CA SER A 291 -9.41 7.41 23.68
C SER A 291 -10.82 6.90 23.96
#